data_AF-A0A1C2HR65-F1
#
_entry.id   AF-A0A1C2HR65-F1
#
_cell.length_a   1.000
_cell.length_b   1.000
_cell.length_c   1.000
_cell.angle_alpha   90.00
_cell.angle_beta   90.00
_cell.angle_gamma   90.00
#
_symmetry.space_group_name_H-M   'P 1'
#
loop_
_entity.id
_entity.type
_entity.pdbx_description
1 polymer ?
#
loop_
_entity_poly.entity_id
_entity_poly.type
_entity_poly.pdbx_seq_one_letter_code
_entity_poly.pdbx_strand_id
1 'polypeptide(L)'
;MRSASFGRNRKLVTVLSVLAISAGLSACTVNPQMEAPTARASSAAISMPLNDPSTGLSLPALPRESILGNSLMARDFMELGFQLESGRPLARFTRFEGPITISLAGPAPGQAGQDLSQLVSRLRNEAGIAISTGTGAGNHITVEFVPKRQLRAAVPNVACFVVPNVSSFAEYKAERRSGLTDWTRVTQRRTAAVFVPAQAAPQEIRDCLHEEVSQALGPLNDSYRLPDTVWNDDNFNSVLTRHDMTILRAWYDPALQSGMSQPEVLSALPGVLSRVNPAGGSVTRLIEDKTPNSFTNAVSRAMSAGSTRSRQSAAQQAIQIAAAQGWTDSRAGFANFIMGRLTLNSDPSTALRSFLKAAEYYSATPGAYMQSAHVDMQLATFALASGRSDQALSLTQRALRPALRTKDAALMSTLYMIRAEAFGQQGNQGQAAQARVDSQNWARYGFGSDTVAQSRAAEVAALARAGSRRLN
;
A
#
# COMPACT_ATOMS: atom_id res chain seq x y z
N MET A 1 18.34 -23.08 51.93
CA MET A 1 17.40 -22.82 53.06
C MET A 1 17.42 -21.32 53.36
N ARG A 2 16.24 -20.78 53.73
CA ARG A 2 15.83 -19.40 54.11
C ARG A 2 16.91 -18.60 54.87
N SER A 3 17.03 -17.27 54.89
CA SER A 3 16.10 -16.12 54.86
C SER A 3 16.95 -14.84 54.65
N ALA A 4 16.64 -13.90 53.75
CA ALA A 4 15.84 -12.68 53.93
C ALA A 4 16.34 -11.64 54.97
N SER A 5 16.68 -10.42 54.52
CA SER A 5 16.22 -9.15 55.12
C SER A 5 16.46 -7.93 54.21
N PHE A 6 15.47 -7.05 54.21
CA PHE A 6 15.25 -5.80 53.46
C PHE A 6 15.98 -4.59 54.11
N GLY A 7 16.19 -3.49 53.36
CA GLY A 7 16.62 -2.22 54.00
C GLY A 7 16.87 -1.02 53.09
N ARG A 8 15.79 -0.35 52.70
CA ARG A 8 15.60 0.88 51.89
C ARG A 8 16.38 2.15 52.35
N ASN A 9 16.59 3.07 51.38
CA ASN A 9 16.62 4.55 51.45
C ASN A 9 17.96 5.25 51.14
N ARG A 10 18.00 6.03 50.06
CA ARG A 10 18.72 7.32 50.03
C ARG A 10 17.93 8.38 49.27
N LYS A 11 17.67 9.49 49.98
CA LYS A 11 17.02 10.72 49.53
C LYS A 11 18.03 11.64 48.83
N LEU A 12 17.47 12.55 48.03
CA LEU A 12 18.06 13.68 47.34
C LEU A 12 19.02 14.54 48.19
N VAL A 13 20.03 15.10 47.51
CA VAL A 13 20.64 16.41 47.85
C VAL A 13 20.80 17.20 46.54
N THR A 14 20.38 18.46 46.59
CA THR A 14 20.41 19.45 45.50
C THR A 14 21.49 20.51 45.80
N VAL A 15 21.81 21.33 44.80
CA VAL A 15 22.53 22.63 44.81
C VAL A 15 24.08 22.50 44.81
N LEU A 16 24.91 23.15 43.97
CA LEU A 16 24.90 24.51 43.42
C LEU A 16 25.78 24.64 42.15
N SER A 17 25.40 25.61 41.33
CA SER A 17 25.95 26.04 40.04
C SER A 17 27.37 26.61 40.10
N VAL A 18 28.17 26.38 39.05
CA VAL A 18 29.19 27.34 38.58
C VAL A 18 29.08 27.49 37.06
N LEU A 19 28.93 28.74 36.66
CA LEU A 19 28.81 29.28 35.32
C LEU A 19 30.22 29.37 34.70
N ALA A 20 30.40 28.86 33.48
CA ALA A 20 31.51 29.27 32.61
C ALA A 20 30.96 29.45 31.18
N ILE A 21 30.82 30.71 30.80
CA ILE A 21 30.40 31.18 29.47
C ILE A 21 31.61 31.12 28.55
N SER A 22 31.48 30.51 27.38
CA SER A 22 32.30 30.83 26.20
C SER A 22 31.51 30.49 24.94
N ALA A 23 31.33 31.51 24.11
CA ALA A 23 30.43 31.61 22.98
C ALA A 23 30.88 30.81 21.73
N GLY A 24 29.92 30.49 20.86
CA GLY A 24 30.21 30.24 19.45
C GLY A 24 29.22 29.34 18.73
N LEU A 25 28.38 29.95 17.88
CA LEU A 25 27.60 29.39 16.76
C LEU A 25 26.19 28.85 17.08
N SER A 26 25.24 29.78 16.98
CA SER A 26 23.81 29.58 16.80
C SER A 26 23.52 28.69 15.58
N ALA A 27 23.05 27.48 15.82
CA ALA A 27 22.30 26.72 14.84
C ALA A 27 20.80 26.85 15.18
N CYS A 28 20.06 27.54 14.31
CA CYS A 28 18.62 27.66 14.38
C CYS A 28 17.97 26.27 14.28
N THR A 29 17.63 25.66 15.41
CA THR A 29 16.70 24.52 15.45
C THR A 29 15.29 25.08 15.39
N VAL A 30 14.73 25.21 14.19
CA VAL A 30 13.28 25.43 14.05
C VAL A 30 12.60 24.11 14.32
N ASN A 31 11.99 24.01 15.50
CA ASN A 31 11.06 22.98 15.89
C ASN A 31 9.67 23.48 15.46
N PRO A 32 9.05 22.99 14.37
CA PRO A 32 7.72 23.44 14.02
C PRO A 32 6.71 22.79 14.97
N GLN A 33 6.36 23.53 16.02
CA GLN A 33 5.04 23.38 16.62
C GLN A 33 4.02 23.73 15.53
N MET A 34 3.30 22.72 15.05
CA MET A 34 2.17 22.89 14.13
C MET A 34 1.07 23.69 14.83
N GLU A 35 1.08 24.99 14.64
CA GLU A 35 -0.09 25.84 14.83
C GLU A 35 -1.06 25.57 13.66
N ALA A 36 -2.32 25.27 14.00
CA ALA A 36 -3.34 24.89 13.03
C ALA A 36 -3.62 26.05 12.06
N PRO A 37 -3.62 25.83 10.73
CA PRO A 37 -4.11 26.84 9.81
C PRO A 37 -5.63 26.93 9.95
N THR A 38 -6.12 28.00 10.58
CA THR A 38 -7.47 28.52 10.35
C THR A 38 -7.51 29.14 8.95
N ALA A 39 -7.54 28.30 7.94
CA ALA A 39 -8.04 28.64 6.62
C ALA A 39 -9.08 27.56 6.30
N ARG A 40 -10.34 27.96 6.11
CA ARG A 40 -11.37 27.08 5.56
C ARG A 40 -10.88 26.61 4.19
N ALA A 41 -10.21 25.46 4.15
CA ALA A 41 -10.06 24.68 2.94
C ALA A 41 -11.48 24.44 2.43
N SER A 42 -11.70 24.74 1.14
CA SER A 42 -12.96 24.54 0.46
C SER A 42 -13.48 23.15 0.81
N SER A 43 -14.70 23.05 1.35
CA SER A 43 -15.39 21.78 1.63
C SER A 43 -15.80 21.03 0.35
N ALA A 44 -15.24 21.42 -0.80
CA ALA A 44 -15.43 20.73 -2.06
C ALA A 44 -14.68 19.39 -2.01
N ALA A 45 -15.33 18.34 -2.50
CA ALA A 45 -14.71 17.03 -2.63
C ALA A 45 -13.43 17.15 -3.48
N ILE A 46 -12.31 16.62 -2.96
CA ILE A 46 -11.06 16.53 -3.72
C ILE A 46 -11.21 15.32 -4.63
N SER A 47 -11.72 15.51 -5.83
CA SER A 47 -11.81 14.43 -6.82
C SER A 47 -10.44 14.15 -7.42
N MET A 48 -10.17 12.88 -7.74
CA MET A 48 -9.03 12.51 -8.58
C MET A 48 -9.16 13.28 -9.91
N PRO A 49 -8.07 13.89 -10.42
CA PRO A 49 -8.15 14.70 -11.63
C PRO A 49 -8.74 13.89 -12.79
N LEU A 50 -9.72 14.49 -13.48
CA LEU A 50 -10.45 13.86 -14.59
C LEU A 50 -9.66 13.87 -15.91
N ASN A 51 -8.62 14.71 -16.01
CA ASN A 51 -7.83 14.85 -17.22
C ASN A 51 -6.54 14.03 -17.10
N ASP A 52 -6.33 13.12 -18.05
CA ASP A 52 -5.08 12.40 -18.22
C ASP A 52 -4.01 13.35 -18.76
N PRO A 53 -3.02 13.78 -17.94
CA PRO A 53 -1.96 14.70 -18.39
C PRO A 53 -0.98 14.02 -19.36
N SER A 54 -1.12 12.71 -19.59
CA SER A 54 -0.35 12.00 -20.58
C SER A 54 -0.97 12.05 -21.98
N THR A 55 -2.15 12.66 -22.12
CA THR A 55 -2.77 12.93 -23.43
C THR A 55 -1.80 13.72 -24.31
N GLY A 56 -1.38 13.13 -25.43
CA GLY A 56 -0.38 13.72 -26.35
C GLY A 56 1.06 13.25 -26.12
N LEU A 57 1.35 12.48 -25.06
CA LEU A 57 2.63 11.80 -24.89
C LEU A 57 2.62 10.44 -25.62
N SER A 58 3.70 10.14 -26.33
CA SER A 58 3.93 8.79 -26.86
C SER A 58 4.39 7.86 -25.73
N LEU A 59 3.44 7.28 -25.00
CA LEU A 59 3.74 6.35 -23.91
C LEU A 59 3.98 4.94 -24.44
N PRO A 60 5.00 4.20 -23.96
CA PRO A 60 5.18 2.79 -24.28
C PRO A 60 3.91 1.99 -24.01
N ALA A 61 3.54 1.09 -24.92
CA ALA A 61 2.45 0.16 -24.68
C ALA A 61 2.80 -0.77 -23.51
N LEU A 62 1.84 -1.02 -22.64
CA LEU A 62 1.98 -2.12 -21.69
C LEU A 62 1.83 -3.43 -22.46
N PRO A 63 2.62 -4.47 -22.15
CA PRO A 63 2.32 -5.80 -22.64
C PRO A 63 0.88 -6.15 -22.29
N ARG A 64 0.17 -6.80 -23.21
CA ARG A 64 -1.18 -7.31 -22.89
C ARG A 64 -1.03 -8.24 -21.69
N GLU A 65 -1.79 -7.97 -20.63
CA GLU A 65 -1.83 -8.85 -19.46
C GLU A 65 -2.22 -10.25 -19.94
N SER A 66 -1.28 -11.20 -19.80
CA SER A 66 -1.56 -12.60 -20.07
C SER A 66 -2.66 -13.05 -19.12
N ILE A 67 -3.66 -13.74 -19.65
CA ILE A 67 -4.70 -14.35 -18.82
C ILE A 67 -4.00 -15.36 -17.91
N LEU A 68 -4.06 -15.13 -16.60
CA LEU A 68 -3.52 -16.07 -15.62
C LEU A 68 -4.25 -17.41 -15.78
N GLY A 69 -3.48 -18.48 -15.93
CA GLY A 69 -4.03 -19.83 -16.06
C GLY A 69 -4.78 -20.25 -14.79
N ASN A 70 -5.80 -21.08 -14.95
CA ASN A 70 -6.67 -21.46 -13.83
C ASN A 70 -5.94 -22.24 -12.74
N SER A 71 -4.85 -22.96 -13.05
CA SER A 71 -3.98 -23.56 -12.01
C SER A 71 -3.30 -22.51 -11.12
N LEU A 72 -2.86 -21.37 -11.67
CA LEU A 72 -2.28 -20.29 -10.88
C LEU A 72 -3.37 -19.58 -10.08
N MET A 73 -4.50 -19.25 -10.72
CA MET A 73 -5.64 -18.60 -10.06
C MET A 73 -6.17 -19.45 -8.88
N ALA A 74 -6.28 -20.77 -9.06
CA ALA A 74 -6.67 -21.68 -7.99
C ALA A 74 -5.66 -21.68 -6.84
N ARG A 75 -4.36 -21.69 -7.12
CA ARG A 75 -3.33 -21.59 -6.08
C ARG A 75 -3.45 -20.28 -5.31
N ASP A 76 -3.58 -19.17 -6.03
CA ASP A 76 -3.66 -17.84 -5.45
C ASP A 76 -4.93 -17.72 -4.58
N PHE A 77 -6.08 -18.23 -5.04
CA PHE A 77 -7.31 -18.32 -4.25
C PHE A 77 -7.09 -19.05 -2.92
N MET A 78 -6.40 -20.19 -2.94
CA MET A 78 -6.16 -20.99 -1.75
C MET A 78 -5.20 -20.30 -0.78
N GLU A 79 -4.16 -19.65 -1.30
CA GLU A 79 -3.21 -18.87 -0.48
C GLU A 79 -3.87 -17.67 0.19
N LEU A 80 -4.78 -17.00 -0.53
CA LEU A 80 -5.50 -15.81 -0.05
C LEU A 80 -6.63 -16.14 0.95
N GLY A 81 -7.18 -17.36 0.92
CA GLY A 81 -8.41 -17.70 1.65
C GLY A 81 -8.30 -18.60 2.86
N PHE A 82 -7.21 -19.34 3.02
CA PHE A 82 -7.08 -20.33 4.09
C PHE A 82 -5.98 -19.99 5.10
N GLN A 83 -5.48 -18.76 5.08
CA GLN A 83 -4.49 -18.26 6.02
C GLN A 83 -4.79 -16.78 6.36
N LEU A 84 -4.37 -16.34 7.54
CA LEU A 84 -4.27 -14.92 7.89
C LEU A 84 -2.84 -14.44 7.66
N GLU A 85 -2.64 -13.13 7.50
CA GLU A 85 -1.30 -12.50 7.40
C GLU A 85 -0.35 -12.96 8.52
N SER A 86 -0.87 -13.14 9.74
CA SER A 86 -0.14 -13.68 10.90
C SER A 86 0.38 -15.12 10.74
N GLY A 87 0.03 -15.80 9.64
CA GLY A 87 0.31 -17.21 9.37
C GLY A 87 -0.69 -18.19 9.99
N ARG A 88 -1.66 -17.72 10.80
CA ARG A 88 -2.70 -18.56 11.40
C ARG A 88 -3.62 -19.15 10.33
N PRO A 89 -3.90 -20.46 10.33
CA PRO A 89 -4.78 -21.06 9.34
C PRO A 89 -6.25 -20.67 9.58
N LEU A 90 -7.00 -20.52 8.49
CA LEU A 90 -8.45 -20.43 8.52
C LEU A 90 -9.02 -21.81 8.19
N ALA A 91 -9.75 -22.42 9.12
CA ALA A 91 -10.24 -23.79 8.94
C ALA A 91 -11.41 -23.90 7.95
N ARG A 92 -12.09 -22.77 7.70
CA ARG A 92 -13.35 -22.71 6.96
C ARG A 92 -13.34 -21.52 6.01
N PHE A 93 -13.87 -21.74 4.82
CA PHE A 93 -14.22 -20.68 3.88
C PHE A 93 -15.36 -19.85 4.44
N THR A 94 -15.27 -18.52 4.32
CA THR A 94 -16.29 -17.59 4.78
C THR A 94 -16.50 -16.47 3.78
N ARG A 95 -17.77 -16.08 3.62
CA ARG A 95 -18.20 -14.90 2.86
C ARG A 95 -19.51 -14.36 3.44
N PHE A 96 -20.04 -13.29 2.87
CA PHE A 96 -21.43 -12.90 3.11
C PHE A 96 -22.36 -13.75 2.25
N GLU A 97 -23.43 -14.27 2.84
CA GLU A 97 -24.46 -15.04 2.11
C GLU A 97 -25.66 -14.12 1.82
N GLY A 98 -25.83 -13.74 0.55
CA GLY A 98 -26.89 -12.83 0.09
C GLY A 98 -26.43 -11.39 -0.15
N PRO A 99 -27.36 -10.45 -0.43
CA PRO A 99 -27.02 -9.06 -0.74
C PRO A 99 -26.29 -8.36 0.41
N ILE A 100 -25.40 -7.43 0.07
CA ILE A 100 -24.51 -6.71 0.98
C ILE A 100 -24.75 -5.21 0.85
N THR A 101 -24.84 -4.50 1.98
CA THR A 101 -24.84 -3.03 2.00
C THR A 101 -23.57 -2.50 2.66
N ILE A 102 -23.03 -1.40 2.14
CA ILE A 102 -21.91 -0.67 2.75
C ILE A 102 -22.34 0.74 3.14
N SER A 103 -22.11 1.15 4.39
CA SER A 103 -22.34 2.52 4.86
C SER A 103 -21.05 3.23 5.27
N LEU A 104 -21.06 4.56 5.25
CA LEU A 104 -20.02 5.39 5.85
C LEU A 104 -20.46 5.86 7.23
N ALA A 105 -19.55 5.88 8.20
CA ALA A 105 -19.78 6.36 9.55
C ALA A 105 -18.62 7.26 10.03
N GLY A 106 -18.86 8.03 11.09
CA GLY A 106 -17.87 8.94 11.67
C GLY A 106 -17.61 10.21 10.82
N PRO A 107 -16.56 10.98 11.12
CA PRO A 107 -16.12 12.15 10.34
C PRO A 107 -15.57 11.79 8.95
N ALA A 108 -16.42 11.24 8.08
CA ALA A 108 -16.08 10.90 6.70
C ALA A 108 -15.73 12.15 5.88
N PRO A 109 -14.56 12.20 5.21
CA PRO A 109 -14.24 13.29 4.29
C PRO A 109 -15.17 13.31 3.08
N GLY A 110 -15.41 14.51 2.52
CA GLY A 110 -16.41 14.69 1.45
C GLY A 110 -16.20 13.81 0.20
N GLN A 111 -14.96 13.44 -0.13
CA GLN A 111 -14.63 12.58 -1.26
C GLN A 111 -14.96 11.09 -1.03
N ALA A 112 -15.01 10.63 0.23
CA ALA A 112 -15.14 9.20 0.56
C ALA A 112 -16.40 8.55 -0.02
N GLY A 113 -17.51 9.30 -0.08
CA GLY A 113 -18.76 8.80 -0.66
C GLY A 113 -18.65 8.50 -2.16
N GLN A 114 -17.92 9.34 -2.91
CA GLN A 114 -17.70 9.13 -4.33
C GLN A 114 -16.76 7.94 -4.56
N ASP A 115 -15.66 7.85 -3.81
CA ASP A 115 -14.69 6.76 -3.93
C ASP A 115 -15.33 5.40 -3.57
N LEU A 116 -16.13 5.34 -2.50
CA LEU A 116 -16.90 4.14 -2.15
C LEU A 116 -17.91 3.79 -3.25
N SER A 117 -18.63 4.76 -3.80
CA SER A 117 -19.61 4.51 -4.86
C SER A 117 -18.96 3.95 -6.13
N GLN A 118 -17.77 4.45 -6.50
CA GLN A 118 -16.98 3.92 -7.61
C GLN A 118 -16.53 2.48 -7.34
N LEU A 119 -16.01 2.20 -6.14
CA LEU A 119 -15.62 0.85 -5.73
C LEU A 119 -16.80 -0.13 -5.79
N VAL A 120 -17.94 0.23 -5.18
CA VAL A 120 -19.16 -0.61 -5.17
C VAL A 120 -19.67 -0.87 -6.59
N SER A 121 -19.61 0.13 -7.48
CA SER A 121 -19.95 -0.03 -8.90
C SER A 121 -19.05 -1.05 -9.59
N ARG A 122 -17.73 -0.97 -9.36
CA ARG A 122 -16.77 -1.95 -9.89
C ARG A 122 -17.00 -3.36 -9.33
N LEU A 123 -17.17 -3.52 -8.02
CA LEU A 123 -17.44 -4.81 -7.40
C LEU A 123 -18.72 -5.47 -7.97
N ARG A 124 -19.75 -4.67 -8.24
CA ARG A 124 -20.98 -5.16 -8.87
C ARG A 124 -20.78 -5.56 -10.33
N ASN A 125 -20.16 -4.69 -11.13
CA ASN A 125 -20.06 -4.85 -12.57
C ASN A 125 -18.94 -5.81 -13.00
N GLU A 126 -17.81 -5.79 -12.28
CA GLU A 126 -16.63 -6.59 -12.57
C GLU A 126 -16.62 -7.89 -11.76
N ALA A 127 -16.93 -7.88 -10.45
CA ALA A 127 -16.92 -9.11 -9.65
C ALA A 127 -18.28 -9.81 -9.56
N GLY A 128 -19.38 -9.18 -10.03
CA GLY A 128 -20.72 -9.79 -9.99
C GLY A 128 -21.33 -9.89 -8.58
N ILE A 129 -20.80 -9.14 -7.62
CA ILE A 129 -21.24 -9.20 -6.22
C ILE A 129 -22.52 -8.37 -6.06
N ALA A 130 -23.54 -8.94 -5.40
CA ALA A 130 -24.76 -8.24 -5.03
C ALA A 130 -24.51 -7.24 -3.89
N ILE A 131 -23.89 -6.10 -4.22
CA ILE A 131 -23.44 -5.09 -3.26
C ILE A 131 -23.95 -3.69 -3.61
N SER A 132 -24.36 -2.92 -2.61
CA SER A 132 -24.83 -1.54 -2.74
C SER A 132 -24.37 -0.65 -1.59
N THR A 133 -24.37 0.66 -1.81
CA THR A 133 -24.15 1.66 -0.76
C THR A 133 -25.46 1.91 0.01
N GLY A 134 -25.36 2.20 1.30
CA GLY A 134 -26.49 2.54 2.17
C GLY A 134 -26.65 1.56 3.33
N THR A 135 -27.86 1.52 3.88
CA THR A 135 -28.28 0.63 4.96
C THR A 135 -29.56 -0.07 4.50
N GLY A 136 -29.67 -1.39 4.66
CA GLY A 136 -30.90 -2.09 4.28
C GLY A 136 -30.79 -3.58 3.96
N ALA A 137 -29.59 -4.12 3.74
CA ALA A 137 -29.41 -5.57 3.65
C ALA A 137 -29.14 -6.17 5.04
N GLY A 138 -29.46 -7.45 5.21
CA GLY A 138 -29.12 -8.20 6.43
C GLY A 138 -27.60 -8.41 6.60
N ASN A 139 -26.84 -8.34 5.50
CA ASN A 139 -25.38 -8.29 5.53
C ASN A 139 -24.88 -6.85 5.39
N HIS A 140 -23.97 -6.44 6.28
CA HIS A 140 -23.52 -5.06 6.34
C HIS A 140 -22.01 -4.91 6.55
N ILE A 141 -21.40 -3.96 5.84
CA ILE A 141 -20.05 -3.46 6.10
C ILE A 141 -20.16 -2.00 6.50
N THR A 142 -19.67 -1.64 7.69
CA THR A 142 -19.54 -0.24 8.09
C THR A 142 -18.12 0.24 7.80
N VAL A 143 -17.96 1.29 6.99
CA VAL A 143 -16.68 2.00 6.88
C VAL A 143 -16.71 3.19 7.83
N GLU A 144 -16.06 3.06 8.98
CA GLU A 144 -16.01 4.12 9.99
C GLU A 144 -14.70 4.91 9.90
N PHE A 145 -14.84 6.23 9.72
CA PHE A 145 -13.72 7.16 9.77
C PHE A 145 -13.43 7.52 11.22
N VAL A 146 -12.23 7.19 11.70
CA VAL A 146 -11.84 7.39 13.10
C VAL A 146 -10.68 8.39 13.17
N PRO A 147 -10.65 9.31 14.14
CA PRO A 147 -9.51 10.21 14.30
C PRO A 147 -8.20 9.44 14.44
N LYS A 148 -7.17 9.83 13.67
CA LYS A 148 -5.87 9.13 13.61
C LYS A 148 -5.22 8.87 14.97
N ARG A 149 -5.38 9.80 15.92
CA ARG A 149 -4.89 9.64 17.30
C ARG A 149 -5.57 8.48 18.05
N GLN A 150 -6.87 8.30 17.85
CA GLN A 150 -7.64 7.23 18.48
C GLN A 150 -7.29 5.86 17.87
N LEU A 151 -7.16 5.79 16.53
CA LEU A 151 -6.72 4.55 15.86
C LEU A 151 -5.34 4.12 16.35
N ARG A 152 -4.34 5.02 16.31
CA ARG A 152 -2.97 4.71 16.75
C ARG A 152 -2.87 4.29 18.22
N ALA A 153 -3.75 4.80 19.08
CA ALA A 153 -3.79 4.40 20.49
C ALA A 153 -4.37 2.98 20.68
N ALA A 154 -5.27 2.55 19.81
CA ALA A 154 -5.89 1.23 19.89
C ALA A 154 -5.08 0.14 19.15
N VAL A 155 -4.58 0.47 17.96
CA VAL A 155 -3.84 -0.42 17.06
C VAL A 155 -2.63 0.34 16.50
N PRO A 156 -1.48 0.32 17.20
CA PRO A 156 -0.27 0.99 16.74
C PRO A 156 0.22 0.43 15.40
N ASN A 157 0.77 1.30 14.55
CA ASN A 157 1.43 0.96 13.27
C ASN A 157 0.52 0.43 12.14
N VAL A 158 -0.79 0.51 12.29
CA VAL A 158 -1.75 0.12 11.25
C VAL A 158 -2.33 1.37 10.58
N ALA A 159 -2.44 1.36 9.25
CA ALA A 159 -3.02 2.46 8.47
C ALA A 159 -4.54 2.42 8.53
N CYS A 160 -5.12 1.32 8.08
CA CYS A 160 -6.52 0.94 8.19
C CYS A 160 -6.59 -0.55 8.52
N PHE A 161 -7.76 -1.03 8.96
CA PHE A 161 -7.97 -2.45 9.22
C PHE A 161 -9.44 -2.82 9.19
N VAL A 162 -9.70 -4.08 8.85
CA VAL A 162 -11.01 -4.71 8.88
C VAL A 162 -11.19 -5.65 10.07
N VAL A 163 -12.38 -5.62 10.68
CA VAL A 163 -12.76 -6.45 11.83
C VAL A 163 -14.11 -7.12 11.59
N PRO A 164 -14.27 -8.42 11.90
CA PRO A 164 -15.54 -9.11 11.77
C PRO A 164 -16.46 -8.84 12.96
N ASN A 165 -17.76 -9.08 12.75
CA ASN A 165 -18.79 -9.18 13.80
C ASN A 165 -19.01 -7.91 14.65
N VAL A 166 -18.51 -6.76 14.20
CA VAL A 166 -18.72 -5.46 14.85
C VAL A 166 -19.13 -4.43 13.81
N SER A 167 -19.91 -3.43 14.23
CA SER A 167 -20.42 -2.36 13.37
C SER A 167 -19.80 -0.99 13.66
N SER A 168 -19.01 -0.86 14.74
CA SER A 168 -18.39 0.41 15.12
C SER A 168 -17.06 0.26 15.86
N PHE A 169 -16.28 1.35 15.92
CA PHE A 169 -15.00 1.41 16.62
C PHE A 169 -15.18 1.32 18.14
N ALA A 170 -16.31 1.81 18.65
CA ALA A 170 -16.68 1.66 20.05
C ALA A 170 -16.89 0.18 20.41
N GLU A 171 -17.62 -0.54 19.58
CA GLU A 171 -17.87 -1.98 19.74
C GLU A 171 -16.59 -2.79 19.59
N TYR A 172 -15.76 -2.50 18.58
CA TYR A 172 -14.43 -3.11 18.45
C TYR A 172 -13.61 -2.96 19.74
N LYS A 173 -13.55 -1.76 20.34
CA LYS A 173 -12.80 -1.56 21.59
C LYS A 173 -13.34 -2.39 22.76
N ALA A 174 -14.65 -2.61 22.82
CA ALA A 174 -15.28 -3.44 23.84
C ALA A 174 -14.97 -4.94 23.60
N GLU A 175 -15.02 -5.38 22.35
CA GLU A 175 -15.00 -6.80 21.97
C GLU A 175 -13.62 -7.33 21.52
N ARG A 176 -12.60 -6.48 21.38
CA ARG A 176 -11.25 -6.89 20.96
C ARG A 176 -10.56 -7.94 21.85
N ARG A 177 -11.13 -8.25 23.02
CA ARG A 177 -10.64 -9.27 23.95
C ARG A 177 -11.57 -10.48 24.09
N SER A 178 -12.76 -10.48 23.49
CA SER A 178 -13.77 -11.54 23.64
C SER A 178 -13.65 -12.67 22.62
N GLY A 179 -12.78 -12.50 21.61
CA GLY A 179 -12.66 -13.43 20.47
C GLY A 179 -13.75 -13.26 19.41
N LEU A 180 -14.77 -12.43 19.65
CA LEU A 180 -15.82 -12.09 18.66
C LEU A 180 -15.21 -11.52 17.37
N THR A 181 -14.13 -10.77 17.53
CA THR A 181 -13.39 -10.05 16.48
C THR A 181 -12.29 -10.90 15.82
N ASP A 182 -12.19 -12.20 16.15
CA ASP A 182 -11.18 -13.10 15.60
C ASP A 182 -11.70 -13.78 14.33
N TRP A 183 -11.11 -13.43 13.18
CA TRP A 183 -11.42 -14.03 11.88
C TRP A 183 -11.36 -15.56 11.86
N THR A 184 -10.50 -16.18 12.68
CA THR A 184 -10.39 -17.65 12.73
C THR A 184 -11.62 -18.35 13.33
N ARG A 185 -12.49 -17.59 14.00
CA ARG A 185 -13.74 -18.08 14.62
C ARG A 185 -14.97 -17.80 13.77
N VAL A 186 -14.83 -17.05 12.68
CA VAL A 186 -15.94 -16.73 11.79
C VAL A 186 -16.31 -17.97 10.99
N THR A 187 -17.60 -18.30 10.97
CA THR A 187 -18.15 -19.41 10.17
C THR A 187 -18.98 -18.91 9.00
N GLN A 188 -19.52 -17.68 9.09
CA GLN A 188 -20.22 -16.95 8.05
C GLN A 188 -20.07 -15.45 8.34
N ARG A 189 -19.90 -14.62 7.30
CA ARG A 189 -19.86 -13.16 7.47
C ARG A 189 -21.28 -12.60 7.40
N ARG A 190 -21.60 -11.71 8.34
CA ARG A 190 -22.88 -10.97 8.38
C ARG A 190 -22.64 -9.48 8.63
N THR A 191 -21.66 -9.20 9.49
CA THR A 191 -21.27 -7.84 9.83
C THR A 191 -19.74 -7.75 9.82
N ALA A 192 -19.22 -6.66 9.27
CA ALA A 192 -17.82 -6.28 9.40
C ALA A 192 -17.70 -4.75 9.50
N ALA A 193 -16.63 -4.29 10.14
CA ALA A 193 -16.28 -2.88 10.17
C ALA A 193 -14.88 -2.68 9.56
N VAL A 194 -14.76 -1.65 8.73
CA VAL A 194 -13.51 -1.14 8.16
C VAL A 194 -13.22 0.19 8.85
N PHE A 195 -12.03 0.32 9.44
CA PHE A 195 -11.63 1.53 10.15
C PHE A 195 -10.58 2.31 9.37
N VAL A 196 -10.91 3.55 9.00
CA VAL A 196 -10.05 4.41 8.17
C VAL A 196 -9.68 5.69 8.94
N PRO A 197 -8.43 6.19 8.89
CA PRO A 197 -8.08 7.46 9.51
C PRO A 197 -8.80 8.62 8.82
N ALA A 198 -9.59 9.37 9.58
CA ALA A 198 -10.37 10.51 9.05
C ALA A 198 -9.51 11.62 8.43
N GLN A 199 -8.23 11.72 8.80
CA GLN A 199 -7.28 12.72 8.32
C GLN A 199 -6.22 12.14 7.37
N ALA A 200 -6.47 10.98 6.76
CA ALA A 200 -5.61 10.44 5.71
C ALA A 200 -5.76 11.22 4.39
N ALA A 201 -4.78 11.10 3.49
CA ALA A 201 -4.89 11.70 2.16
C ALA A 201 -6.04 11.04 1.36
N PRO A 202 -6.68 11.74 0.41
CA PRO A 202 -7.76 11.16 -0.40
C PRO A 202 -7.38 9.83 -1.06
N GLN A 203 -6.18 9.74 -1.65
CA GLN A 203 -5.67 8.48 -2.17
C GLN A 203 -5.55 7.40 -1.09
N GLU A 204 -4.91 7.70 0.06
CA GLU A 204 -4.79 6.72 1.16
C GLU A 204 -6.16 6.19 1.63
N ILE A 205 -7.18 7.07 1.68
CA ILE A 205 -8.56 6.66 2.00
C ILE A 205 -9.09 5.69 0.95
N ARG A 206 -8.93 6.01 -0.34
CA ARG A 206 -9.37 5.16 -1.45
C ARG A 206 -8.65 3.82 -1.44
N ASP A 207 -7.34 3.81 -1.19
CA ASP A 207 -6.52 2.61 -1.13
C ASP A 207 -7.03 1.70 0.01
N CYS A 208 -7.27 2.27 1.20
CA CYS A 208 -7.94 1.57 2.31
C CYS A 208 -9.35 1.07 1.96
N LEU A 209 -10.14 1.83 1.21
CA LEU A 209 -11.46 1.36 0.75
C LEU A 209 -11.30 0.13 -0.15
N HIS A 210 -10.35 0.11 -1.07
CA HIS A 210 -10.13 -1.03 -1.95
C HIS A 210 -9.68 -2.28 -1.19
N GLU A 211 -8.66 -2.15 -0.35
CA GLU A 211 -8.07 -3.25 0.39
C GLU A 211 -9.05 -3.80 1.43
N GLU A 212 -9.45 -2.98 2.40
CA GLU A 212 -10.18 -3.44 3.58
C GLU A 212 -11.61 -3.87 3.27
N VAL A 213 -12.29 -3.23 2.30
CA VAL A 213 -13.62 -3.69 1.87
C VAL A 213 -13.49 -5.02 1.14
N SER A 214 -12.47 -5.19 0.28
CA SER A 214 -12.26 -6.47 -0.40
C SER A 214 -11.90 -7.58 0.59
N GLN A 215 -11.13 -7.26 1.64
CA GLN A 215 -10.81 -8.19 2.70
C GLN A 215 -12.04 -8.52 3.56
N ALA A 216 -12.90 -7.53 3.85
CA ALA A 216 -14.20 -7.76 4.48
C ALA A 216 -15.07 -8.73 3.67
N LEU A 217 -15.02 -8.66 2.34
CA LEU A 217 -15.78 -9.53 1.44
C LEU A 217 -15.27 -10.97 1.39
N GLY A 218 -13.95 -11.20 1.43
CA GLY A 218 -13.39 -12.54 1.23
C GLY A 218 -11.93 -12.71 1.66
N PRO A 219 -10.95 -12.64 0.75
CA PRO A 219 -9.53 -12.84 1.06
C PRO A 219 -9.06 -12.13 2.33
N LEU A 220 -8.32 -12.79 3.21
CA LEU A 220 -7.81 -12.18 4.46
C LEU A 220 -6.30 -12.29 4.62
N ASN A 221 -5.64 -12.90 3.64
CA ASN A 221 -4.20 -13.00 3.59
C ASN A 221 -3.66 -12.04 2.55
N ASP A 222 -2.43 -11.60 2.77
CA ASP A 222 -1.65 -10.84 1.81
C ASP A 222 -0.42 -11.66 1.41
N SER A 223 0.00 -11.52 0.15
CA SER A 223 1.10 -12.33 -0.39
C SER A 223 2.13 -11.50 -1.16
N TYR A 224 3.37 -11.49 -0.64
CA TYR A 224 4.53 -10.93 -1.35
C TYR A 224 4.84 -11.60 -2.69
N ARG A 225 4.25 -12.78 -2.98
CA ARG A 225 4.43 -13.47 -4.27
C ARG A 225 3.58 -12.84 -5.37
N LEU A 226 2.46 -12.21 -5.04
CA LEU A 226 1.48 -11.73 -6.00
C LEU A 226 1.79 -10.28 -6.42
N PRO A 227 2.16 -10.02 -7.69
CA PRO A 227 2.49 -8.66 -8.14
C PRO A 227 1.28 -7.78 -8.47
N ASP A 228 0.19 -8.37 -8.95
CA ASP A 228 -0.96 -7.65 -9.53
C ASP A 228 -2.20 -7.80 -8.65
N THR A 229 -2.10 -7.43 -7.38
CA THR A 229 -3.19 -7.51 -6.41
C THR A 229 -3.08 -6.38 -5.39
N VAL A 230 -4.21 -5.97 -4.80
CA VAL A 230 -4.20 -5.16 -3.57
C VAL A 230 -3.87 -5.99 -2.33
N TRP A 231 -4.02 -7.32 -2.37
CA TRP A 231 -3.67 -8.23 -1.27
C TRP A 231 -2.18 -8.57 -1.30
N ASN A 232 -1.36 -7.53 -1.44
CA ASN A 232 0.07 -7.63 -1.36
C ASN A 232 0.59 -6.64 -0.31
N ASP A 233 1.33 -7.16 0.65
CA ASP A 233 1.98 -6.37 1.72
C ASP A 233 3.03 -5.35 1.20
N ASP A 234 3.15 -5.16 -0.12
CA ASP A 234 4.04 -4.19 -0.74
C ASP A 234 3.39 -2.82 -0.99
N ASN A 235 2.05 -2.74 -0.91
CA ASN A 235 1.21 -1.55 -1.10
C ASN A 235 1.49 -0.79 -2.41
N PHE A 236 1.94 -1.46 -3.47
CA PHE A 236 2.12 -0.79 -4.77
C PHE A 236 0.82 -0.61 -5.53
N ASN A 237 -0.12 -1.57 -5.45
CA ASN A 237 -1.40 -1.48 -6.12
C ASN A 237 -2.42 -0.76 -5.23
N SER A 238 -2.87 0.42 -5.67
CA SER A 238 -3.80 1.27 -4.91
C SER A 238 -5.28 0.99 -5.19
N VAL A 239 -5.57 0.14 -6.19
CA VAL A 239 -6.94 -0.20 -6.59
C VAL A 239 -7.04 -1.66 -6.99
N LEU A 240 -8.20 -2.27 -6.72
CA LEU A 240 -8.50 -3.66 -7.10
C LEU A 240 -8.17 -3.91 -8.58
N THR A 241 -7.32 -4.89 -8.83
CA THR A 241 -6.82 -5.26 -10.15
C THR A 241 -7.79 -6.22 -10.87
N ARG A 242 -7.43 -6.62 -12.10
CA ARG A 242 -8.17 -7.67 -12.80
C ARG A 242 -8.06 -9.03 -12.11
N HIS A 243 -6.90 -9.32 -11.52
CA HIS A 243 -6.71 -10.53 -10.70
C HIS A 243 -7.68 -10.52 -9.52
N ASP A 244 -7.74 -9.42 -8.77
CA ASP A 244 -8.59 -9.30 -7.58
C ASP A 244 -10.07 -9.48 -7.91
N MET A 245 -10.54 -8.84 -8.99
CA MET A 245 -11.91 -9.00 -9.45
C MET A 245 -12.23 -10.43 -9.87
N THR A 246 -11.26 -11.16 -10.43
CA THR A 246 -11.44 -12.57 -10.81
C THR A 246 -11.51 -13.47 -9.57
N ILE A 247 -10.65 -13.24 -8.58
CA ILE A 247 -10.68 -13.94 -7.29
C ILE A 247 -12.01 -13.68 -6.58
N LEU A 248 -12.45 -12.42 -6.48
CA LEU A 248 -13.73 -12.07 -5.86
C LEU A 248 -14.93 -12.67 -6.59
N ARG A 249 -14.90 -12.71 -7.93
CA ARG A 249 -15.94 -13.37 -8.73
C ARG A 249 -15.98 -14.88 -8.45
N ALA A 250 -14.83 -15.54 -8.33
CA ALA A 250 -14.75 -16.93 -7.90
C ALA A 250 -15.29 -17.11 -6.47
N TRP A 251 -14.94 -16.19 -5.56
CA TRP A 251 -15.33 -16.22 -4.14
C TRP A 251 -16.84 -16.20 -3.94
N TYR A 252 -17.53 -15.46 -4.80
CA TYR A 252 -19.00 -15.32 -4.77
C TYR A 252 -19.72 -16.26 -5.75
N ASP A 253 -19.02 -17.22 -6.36
CA ASP A 253 -19.67 -18.25 -7.18
C ASP A 253 -20.61 -19.12 -6.32
N PRO A 254 -21.80 -19.52 -6.82
CA PRO A 254 -22.76 -20.31 -6.05
C PRO A 254 -22.26 -21.68 -5.59
N ALA A 255 -21.23 -22.23 -6.22
CA ALA A 255 -20.64 -23.51 -5.83
C ALA A 255 -19.76 -23.41 -4.57
N LEU A 256 -19.41 -22.20 -4.12
CA LEU A 256 -18.70 -21.96 -2.87
C LEU A 256 -19.66 -21.38 -1.84
N GLN A 257 -19.66 -21.91 -0.61
CA GLN A 257 -20.53 -21.46 0.47
C GLN A 257 -19.77 -21.43 1.79
N SER A 258 -20.15 -20.50 2.67
CA SER A 258 -19.58 -20.38 4.01
C SER A 258 -19.68 -21.72 4.77
N GLY A 259 -18.60 -22.13 5.43
CA GLY A 259 -18.50 -23.40 6.17
C GLY A 259 -17.81 -24.53 5.39
N MET A 260 -17.58 -24.38 4.08
CA MET A 260 -16.75 -25.32 3.33
C MET A 260 -15.32 -25.37 3.90
N SER A 261 -14.77 -26.57 3.98
CA SER A 261 -13.37 -26.84 4.33
C SER A 261 -12.44 -26.56 3.15
N GLN A 262 -11.15 -26.48 3.43
CA GLN A 262 -10.12 -26.30 2.41
C GLN A 262 -10.20 -27.35 1.28
N PRO A 263 -10.34 -28.67 1.55
CA PRO A 263 -10.49 -29.66 0.48
C PRO A 263 -11.78 -29.52 -0.33
N GLU A 264 -12.90 -29.14 0.29
CA GLU A 264 -14.19 -28.95 -0.40
C GLU A 264 -14.09 -27.79 -1.40
N VAL A 265 -13.54 -26.66 -0.97
CA VAL A 265 -13.30 -25.52 -1.87
C VAL A 265 -12.34 -25.90 -2.98
N LEU A 266 -11.23 -26.57 -2.65
CA LEU A 266 -10.24 -27.02 -3.62
C LEU A 266 -10.87 -27.89 -4.71
N SER A 267 -11.78 -28.78 -4.34
CA SER A 267 -12.49 -29.66 -5.27
C SER A 267 -13.49 -28.90 -6.16
N ALA A 268 -14.06 -27.79 -5.68
CA ALA A 268 -15.01 -26.98 -6.43
C ALA A 268 -14.32 -26.00 -7.40
N LEU A 269 -13.11 -25.54 -7.09
CA LEU A 269 -12.38 -24.52 -7.84
C LEU A 269 -12.25 -24.78 -9.35
N PRO A 270 -11.99 -26.00 -9.86
CA PRO A 270 -11.91 -26.24 -11.29
C PRO A 270 -13.19 -25.86 -12.04
N GLY A 271 -14.36 -26.18 -11.46
CA GLY A 271 -15.66 -25.84 -12.03
C GLY A 271 -15.98 -24.35 -11.90
N VAL A 272 -15.59 -23.73 -10.78
CA VAL A 272 -15.74 -22.28 -10.56
C VAL A 272 -14.91 -21.50 -11.59
N LEU A 273 -13.62 -21.82 -11.71
CA LEU A 273 -12.67 -21.10 -12.55
C LEU A 273 -12.93 -21.27 -14.04
N SER A 274 -13.48 -22.41 -14.48
CA SER A 274 -13.91 -22.55 -15.88
C SER A 274 -15.07 -21.61 -16.24
N ARG A 275 -15.93 -21.25 -15.28
CA ARG A 275 -16.99 -20.25 -15.47
C ARG A 275 -16.45 -18.82 -15.40
N VAL A 276 -15.66 -18.50 -14.39
CA VAL A 276 -15.26 -17.11 -14.12
C VAL A 276 -14.04 -16.64 -14.93
N ASN A 277 -13.20 -17.58 -15.37
CA ASN A 277 -11.99 -17.36 -16.16
C ASN A 277 -11.83 -18.44 -17.26
N PRO A 278 -12.76 -18.50 -18.24
CA PRO A 278 -12.79 -19.58 -19.23
C PRO A 278 -11.53 -19.66 -20.11
N ALA A 279 -10.89 -18.53 -20.37
CA ALA A 279 -9.65 -18.47 -21.14
C ALA A 279 -8.40 -18.93 -20.35
N GLY A 280 -8.54 -19.19 -19.04
CA GLY A 280 -7.45 -19.70 -18.18
C GLY A 280 -7.17 -21.20 -18.33
N GLY A 281 -7.93 -21.92 -19.16
CA GLY A 281 -7.78 -23.36 -19.37
C GLY A 281 -8.24 -24.21 -18.17
N SER A 282 -7.88 -25.50 -18.15
CA SER A 282 -8.24 -26.40 -17.04
C SER A 282 -7.28 -26.26 -15.86
N VAL A 283 -7.79 -26.46 -14.64
CA VAL A 283 -6.94 -26.68 -13.46
C VAL A 283 -6.33 -28.07 -13.54
N THR A 284 -5.01 -28.16 -13.55
CA THR A 284 -4.28 -29.44 -13.71
C THR A 284 -3.51 -29.80 -12.45
N ARG A 285 -2.59 -28.92 -12.01
CA ARG A 285 -1.74 -29.12 -10.83
C ARG A 285 -1.55 -27.80 -10.10
N LEU A 286 -1.73 -27.86 -8.78
CA LEU A 286 -1.39 -26.76 -7.88
C LEU A 286 -0.01 -27.03 -7.28
N ILE A 287 0.93 -26.13 -7.55
CA ILE A 287 2.27 -26.17 -6.97
C ILE A 287 2.28 -25.14 -5.85
N GLU A 288 2.28 -25.60 -4.60
CA GLU A 288 2.44 -24.70 -3.45
C GLU A 288 3.78 -23.96 -3.55
N ASP A 289 3.74 -22.65 -3.33
CA ASP A 289 4.90 -21.77 -3.34
C ASP A 289 4.72 -20.71 -2.25
N LYS A 290 4.61 -21.19 -1.01
CA LYS A 290 4.33 -20.35 0.15
C LYS A 290 5.54 -19.49 0.49
N THR A 291 5.28 -18.23 0.82
CA THR A 291 6.30 -17.35 1.42
C THR A 291 6.56 -17.78 2.87
N PRO A 292 7.80 -18.16 3.26
CA PRO A 292 8.09 -18.55 4.62
C PRO A 292 7.96 -17.37 5.59
N ASN A 293 7.46 -17.62 6.80
CA ASN A 293 7.31 -16.59 7.84
C ASN A 293 8.62 -15.86 8.17
N SER A 294 9.78 -16.50 7.98
CA SER A 294 11.08 -15.84 8.15
C SER A 294 11.28 -14.67 7.18
N PHE A 295 10.78 -14.79 5.95
CA PHE A 295 10.82 -13.71 4.96
C PHE A 295 9.85 -12.59 5.34
N THR A 296 8.58 -12.93 5.62
CA THR A 296 7.55 -11.98 6.08
C THR A 296 8.02 -11.18 7.29
N ASN A 297 8.59 -11.86 8.30
CA ASN A 297 9.15 -11.21 9.49
C ASN A 297 10.33 -10.28 9.17
N ALA A 298 11.20 -10.66 8.23
CA ALA A 298 12.33 -9.83 7.83
C ALA A 298 11.87 -8.56 7.09
N VAL A 299 10.90 -8.70 6.17
CA VAL A 299 10.29 -7.58 5.45
C VAL A 299 9.54 -6.65 6.40
N SER A 300 8.66 -7.18 7.25
CA SER A 300 7.92 -6.42 8.25
C SER A 300 8.87 -5.61 9.16
N ARG A 301 9.94 -6.23 9.68
CA ARG A 301 10.96 -5.51 10.46
C ARG A 301 11.66 -4.41 9.67
N ALA A 302 11.95 -4.63 8.39
CA ALA A 302 12.60 -3.62 7.55
C ALA A 302 11.68 -2.40 7.30
N MET A 303 10.36 -2.62 7.21
CA MET A 303 9.37 -1.56 7.00
C MET A 303 8.96 -0.84 8.29
N SER A 304 8.98 -1.55 9.43
CA SER A 304 8.56 -1.05 10.74
C SER A 304 9.44 0.08 11.30
N ALA A 305 8.94 0.72 12.37
CA ALA A 305 9.70 1.70 13.12
C ALA A 305 10.90 1.05 13.83
N GLY A 306 12.07 1.69 13.77
CA GLY A 306 13.28 1.18 14.39
C GLY A 306 14.53 1.95 13.94
N SER A 307 15.69 1.57 14.47
CA SER A 307 16.95 2.18 14.04
C SER A 307 17.25 1.83 12.58
N THR A 308 17.84 2.77 11.84
CA THR A 308 18.21 2.58 10.43
C THR A 308 19.04 1.31 10.23
N ARG A 309 20.02 1.05 11.11
CA ARG A 309 20.86 -0.15 11.07
C ARG A 309 20.05 -1.44 11.23
N SER A 310 19.11 -1.48 12.17
CA SER A 310 18.26 -2.66 12.40
C SER A 310 17.39 -2.94 11.17
N ARG A 311 16.81 -1.90 10.57
CA ARG A 311 15.96 -2.02 9.38
C ARG A 311 16.75 -2.49 8.16
N GLN A 312 17.95 -1.94 7.96
CA GLN A 312 18.87 -2.37 6.89
C GLN A 312 19.30 -3.84 7.08
N SER A 313 19.63 -4.25 8.30
CA SER A 313 19.93 -5.66 8.61
C SER A 313 18.75 -6.59 8.27
N ALA A 314 17.52 -6.19 8.61
CA ALA A 314 16.32 -6.95 8.28
C ALA A 314 16.07 -7.04 6.76
N ALA A 315 16.27 -5.94 6.02
CA ALA A 315 16.18 -5.96 4.56
C ALA A 315 17.26 -6.88 3.94
N GLN A 316 18.48 -6.86 4.47
CA GLN A 316 19.56 -7.74 4.04
C GLN A 316 19.22 -9.22 4.28
N GLN A 317 18.59 -9.53 5.42
CA GLN A 317 18.09 -10.86 5.72
C GLN A 317 17.02 -11.31 4.72
N ALA A 318 16.07 -10.44 4.35
CA ALA A 318 15.06 -10.75 3.34
C ALA A 318 15.70 -11.06 1.97
N ILE A 319 16.72 -10.30 1.56
CA ILE A 319 17.48 -10.56 0.32
C ILE A 319 18.18 -11.93 0.38
N GLN A 320 18.81 -12.27 1.51
CA GLN A 320 19.49 -13.56 1.68
C GLN A 320 18.50 -14.73 1.62
N ILE A 321 17.32 -14.60 2.24
CA ILE A 321 16.27 -15.62 2.18
C ILE A 321 15.80 -15.79 0.73
N ALA A 322 15.52 -14.70 0.02
CA ALA A 322 15.09 -14.77 -1.38
C ALA A 322 16.14 -15.45 -2.27
N ALA A 323 17.42 -15.14 -2.08
CA ALA A 323 18.52 -15.79 -2.79
C ALA A 323 18.63 -17.29 -2.46
N ALA A 324 18.50 -17.67 -1.19
CA ALA A 324 18.55 -19.07 -0.76
C ALA A 324 17.37 -19.90 -1.30
N GLN A 325 16.21 -19.27 -1.52
CA GLN A 325 15.05 -19.89 -2.15
C GLN A 325 15.14 -19.92 -3.69
N GLY A 326 16.15 -19.26 -4.28
CA GLY A 326 16.28 -19.13 -5.73
C GLY A 326 15.18 -18.27 -6.36
N TRP A 327 14.55 -17.37 -5.59
CA TRP A 327 13.46 -16.54 -6.11
C TRP A 327 13.97 -15.45 -7.05
N THR A 328 13.26 -15.28 -8.16
CA THR A 328 13.50 -14.24 -9.16
C THR A 328 12.24 -13.40 -9.42
N ASP A 329 11.30 -13.40 -8.47
CA ASP A 329 9.98 -12.80 -8.59
C ASP A 329 9.79 -11.57 -7.67
N SER A 330 8.54 -11.16 -7.46
CA SER A 330 8.15 -10.03 -6.60
C SER A 330 8.79 -10.05 -5.22
N ARG A 331 9.01 -11.23 -4.62
CA ARG A 331 9.61 -11.35 -3.29
C ARG A 331 11.06 -10.85 -3.30
N ALA A 332 11.83 -11.29 -4.29
CA ALA A 332 13.21 -10.84 -4.47
C ALA A 332 13.28 -9.36 -4.88
N GLY A 333 12.36 -8.93 -5.74
CA GLY A 333 12.20 -7.52 -6.14
C GLY A 333 11.95 -6.61 -4.95
N PHE A 334 11.01 -6.97 -4.07
CA PHE A 334 10.59 -6.13 -2.95
C PHE A 334 11.67 -6.02 -1.87
N ALA A 335 12.36 -7.12 -1.56
CA ALA A 335 13.48 -7.10 -0.62
C ALA A 335 14.59 -6.12 -1.07
N ASN A 336 14.91 -6.10 -2.37
CA ASN A 336 15.87 -5.16 -2.94
C ASN A 336 15.34 -3.72 -2.98
N PHE A 337 14.06 -3.53 -3.29
CA PHE A 337 13.43 -2.21 -3.27
C PHE A 337 13.50 -1.56 -1.87
N ILE A 338 13.19 -2.33 -0.81
CA ILE A 338 13.28 -1.84 0.57
C ILE A 338 14.72 -1.46 0.92
N MET A 339 15.70 -2.31 0.58
CA MET A 339 17.12 -2.00 0.80
C MET A 339 17.51 -0.69 0.10
N GLY A 340 17.08 -0.52 -1.15
CA GLY A 340 17.27 0.70 -1.93
C GLY A 340 16.78 1.95 -1.19
N ARG A 341 15.55 1.89 -0.69
CA ARG A 341 14.94 3.00 0.07
C ARG A 341 15.66 3.29 1.39
N LEU A 342 16.06 2.25 2.13
CA LEU A 342 16.71 2.39 3.44
C LEU A 342 18.14 2.93 3.36
N THR A 343 18.79 2.80 2.20
CA THR A 343 20.19 3.24 1.99
C THR A 343 20.30 4.51 1.17
N LEU A 344 19.19 5.04 0.64
CA LEU A 344 19.16 6.19 -0.28
C LEU A 344 20.02 7.39 0.17
N ASN A 345 19.94 7.75 1.46
CA ASN A 345 20.67 8.90 2.00
C ASN A 345 22.05 8.55 2.59
N SER A 346 22.22 7.32 3.10
CA SER A 346 23.44 6.92 3.82
C SER A 346 24.48 6.24 2.95
N ASP A 347 24.04 5.50 1.92
CA ASP A 347 24.88 4.77 0.97
C ASP A 347 24.19 4.74 -0.41
N PRO A 348 24.29 5.83 -1.20
CA PRO A 348 23.66 5.94 -2.50
C PRO A 348 24.12 4.87 -3.51
N SER A 349 25.33 4.33 -3.35
CA SER A 349 25.86 3.27 -4.21
C SER A 349 25.14 1.95 -3.97
N THR A 350 24.94 1.56 -2.71
CA THR A 350 24.11 0.39 -2.37
C THR A 350 22.66 0.60 -2.76
N ALA A 351 22.13 1.82 -2.59
CA ALA A 351 20.77 2.13 -2.99
C ALA A 351 20.55 1.93 -4.48
N LEU A 352 21.42 2.49 -5.33
CA LEU A 352 21.35 2.34 -6.78
C LEU A 352 21.45 0.87 -7.21
N ARG A 353 22.41 0.11 -6.66
CA ARG A 353 22.55 -1.33 -6.96
C ARG A 353 21.28 -2.11 -6.61
N SER A 354 20.68 -1.79 -5.46
CA SER A 354 19.46 -2.47 -4.99
C SER A 354 18.26 -2.13 -5.89
N PHE A 355 18.10 -0.87 -6.30
CA PHE A 355 17.05 -0.50 -7.25
C PHE A 355 17.24 -1.13 -8.63
N LEU A 356 18.47 -1.21 -9.14
CA LEU A 356 18.74 -1.91 -10.40
C LEU A 356 18.40 -3.40 -10.30
N LYS A 357 18.71 -4.04 -9.16
CA LYS A 357 18.34 -5.45 -8.94
C LYS A 357 16.84 -5.65 -8.80
N ALA A 358 16.14 -4.73 -8.13
CA ALA A 358 14.68 -4.72 -8.09
C ALA A 358 14.07 -4.54 -9.49
N ALA A 359 14.64 -3.65 -10.30
CA ALA A 359 14.20 -3.44 -11.69
C ALA A 359 14.33 -4.72 -12.52
N GLU A 360 15.45 -5.44 -12.39
CA GLU A 360 15.67 -6.73 -13.04
C GLU A 360 14.55 -7.73 -12.70
N TYR A 361 14.30 -7.97 -11.40
CA TYR A 361 13.28 -8.92 -10.96
C TYR A 361 11.87 -8.52 -11.40
N TYR A 362 11.47 -7.26 -11.22
CA TYR A 362 10.13 -6.84 -11.61
C TYR A 362 9.92 -6.81 -13.12
N SER A 363 10.95 -6.46 -13.91
CA SER A 363 10.86 -6.52 -15.37
C SER A 363 10.66 -7.94 -15.90
N ALA A 364 11.17 -8.94 -15.17
CA ALA A 364 11.00 -10.36 -15.47
C ALA A 364 9.71 -10.95 -14.88
N THR A 365 8.99 -10.22 -14.04
CA THR A 365 7.78 -10.70 -13.34
C THR A 365 6.51 -10.19 -14.03
N PRO A 366 5.73 -11.06 -14.70
CA PRO A 366 4.47 -10.65 -15.31
C PRO A 366 3.51 -10.03 -14.28
N GLY A 367 2.92 -8.89 -14.62
CA GLY A 367 2.02 -8.16 -13.72
C GLY A 367 2.70 -7.16 -12.80
N ALA A 368 4.03 -7.21 -12.61
CA ALA A 368 4.76 -6.31 -11.71
C ALA A 368 5.00 -4.89 -12.28
N TYR A 369 4.07 -4.38 -13.08
CA TYR A 369 4.21 -3.12 -13.78
C TYR A 369 4.21 -1.92 -12.84
N MET A 370 3.44 -1.99 -11.75
CA MET A 370 3.34 -0.92 -10.78
C MET A 370 4.60 -0.83 -9.92
N GLN A 371 5.11 -1.99 -9.49
CA GLN A 371 6.41 -2.15 -8.85
C GLN A 371 7.53 -1.58 -9.73
N SER A 372 7.53 -1.94 -11.01
CA SER A 372 8.50 -1.41 -11.99
C SER A 372 8.44 0.11 -12.11
N ALA A 373 7.24 0.70 -12.11
CA ALA A 373 7.06 2.15 -12.18
C ALA A 373 7.61 2.88 -10.93
N HIS A 374 7.41 2.32 -9.74
CA HIS A 374 8.01 2.85 -8.51
C HIS A 374 9.54 2.73 -8.50
N VAL A 375 10.09 1.63 -9.02
CA VAL A 375 11.55 1.50 -9.20
C VAL A 375 12.07 2.52 -10.22
N ASP A 376 11.39 2.67 -11.35
CA ASP A 376 11.75 3.65 -12.39
C ASP A 376 11.71 5.08 -11.84
N MET A 377 10.72 5.43 -11.01
CA MET A 377 10.69 6.71 -10.30
C MET A 377 11.95 6.92 -9.45
N GLN A 378 12.37 5.92 -8.67
CA GLN A 378 13.59 6.01 -7.86
C GLN A 378 14.84 6.17 -8.76
N LEU A 379 14.98 5.35 -9.79
CA LEU A 379 16.08 5.46 -10.75
C LEU A 379 16.09 6.81 -11.48
N ALA A 380 14.93 7.40 -11.75
CA ALA A 380 14.81 8.72 -12.38
C ALA A 380 15.35 9.82 -11.46
N THR A 381 15.11 9.73 -10.15
CA THR A 381 15.71 10.68 -9.19
C THR A 381 17.25 10.57 -9.14
N PHE A 382 17.81 9.36 -9.22
CA PHE A 382 19.26 9.15 -9.37
C PHE A 382 19.81 9.74 -10.67
N ALA A 383 19.11 9.55 -11.78
CA ALA A 383 19.49 10.12 -13.07
C ALA A 383 19.49 11.66 -13.01
N LEU A 384 18.42 12.25 -12.46
CA LEU A 384 18.27 13.69 -12.26
C LEU A 384 19.38 14.28 -11.36
N ALA A 385 19.67 13.61 -10.24
CA ALA A 385 20.74 14.00 -9.31
C ALA A 385 22.15 13.86 -9.91
N SER A 386 22.28 13.14 -11.02
CA SER A 386 23.52 12.99 -11.79
C SER A 386 23.55 13.86 -13.04
N GLY A 387 22.57 14.75 -13.24
CA GLY A 387 22.46 15.60 -14.42
C GLY A 387 22.09 14.87 -15.72
N ARG A 388 21.66 13.60 -15.64
CA ARG A 388 21.22 12.79 -16.79
C ARG A 388 19.73 12.99 -17.05
N SER A 389 19.36 14.19 -17.50
CA SER A 389 17.98 14.61 -17.72
C SER A 389 17.23 13.72 -18.73
N ASP A 390 17.87 13.32 -19.84
CA ASP A 390 17.25 12.41 -20.83
C ASP A 390 16.87 11.06 -20.22
N GLN A 391 17.75 10.51 -19.38
CA GLN A 391 17.50 9.25 -18.70
C GLN A 391 16.35 9.39 -17.68
N ALA A 392 16.30 10.51 -16.93
CA ALA A 392 15.20 10.79 -16.02
C ALA A 392 13.85 10.91 -16.76
N LEU A 393 13.84 11.58 -17.92
CA LEU A 393 12.63 11.70 -18.76
C LEU A 393 12.19 10.34 -19.31
N SER A 394 13.12 9.50 -19.78
CA SER A 394 12.82 8.15 -20.27
C SER A 394 12.24 7.25 -19.17
N LEU A 395 12.84 7.26 -17.97
CA LEU A 395 12.38 6.48 -16.83
C LEU A 395 10.99 6.93 -16.36
N THR A 396 10.77 8.24 -16.22
CA THR A 396 9.44 8.74 -15.86
C THR A 396 8.39 8.41 -16.92
N GLN A 397 8.73 8.49 -18.21
CA GLN A 397 7.83 8.15 -19.31
C GLN A 397 7.39 6.68 -19.27
N ARG A 398 8.28 5.75 -18.91
CA ARG A 398 7.94 4.33 -18.70
C ARG A 398 6.98 4.13 -17.53
N ALA A 399 7.09 4.93 -16.48
CA ALA A 399 6.31 4.83 -15.25
C ALA A 399 4.91 5.48 -15.31
N LEU A 400 4.67 6.42 -16.24
CA LEU A 400 3.39 7.15 -16.34
C LEU A 400 2.19 6.23 -16.61
N ARG A 401 2.30 5.30 -17.56
CA ARG A 401 1.16 4.44 -17.95
C ARG A 401 0.76 3.46 -16.82
N PRO A 402 1.69 2.77 -16.13
CA PRO A 402 1.35 2.02 -14.92
C PRO A 402 0.65 2.86 -13.85
N ALA A 403 1.22 4.02 -13.50
CA ALA A 403 0.67 4.89 -12.46
C ALA A 403 -0.75 5.39 -12.79
N LEU A 404 -1.00 5.73 -14.05
CA LEU A 404 -2.34 6.11 -14.51
C LEU A 404 -3.33 4.93 -14.43
N ARG A 405 -2.92 3.73 -14.89
CA ARG A 405 -3.77 2.53 -14.90
C ARG A 405 -4.21 2.14 -13.49
N THR A 406 -3.30 2.21 -12.53
CA THR A 406 -3.57 1.91 -11.10
C THR A 406 -4.12 3.10 -10.33
N LYS A 407 -4.26 4.27 -10.97
CA LYS A 407 -4.77 5.50 -10.37
C LYS A 407 -3.91 5.99 -9.18
N ASP A 408 -2.60 5.79 -9.22
CA ASP A 408 -1.67 6.27 -8.18
C ASP A 408 -1.32 7.75 -8.40
N ALA A 409 -2.09 8.63 -7.76
CA ALA A 409 -1.94 10.08 -7.88
C ALA A 409 -0.65 10.61 -7.24
N ALA A 410 -0.21 10.02 -6.12
CA ALA A 410 1.04 10.39 -5.46
C ALA A 410 2.26 10.07 -6.33
N LEU A 411 2.26 8.89 -6.98
CA LEU A 411 3.29 8.54 -7.96
C LEU A 411 3.22 9.47 -9.17
N MET A 412 2.03 9.66 -9.77
CA MET A 412 1.85 10.58 -10.91
C MET A 412 2.39 11.97 -10.62
N SER A 413 2.02 12.55 -9.48
CA SER A 413 2.51 13.86 -9.05
C SER A 413 4.04 13.88 -8.96
N THR A 414 4.64 12.87 -8.33
CA THR A 414 6.10 12.77 -8.18
C THR A 414 6.81 12.61 -9.53
N LEU A 415 6.27 11.81 -10.46
CA LEU A 415 6.83 11.64 -11.81
C LEU A 415 6.86 12.98 -12.55
N TYR A 416 5.79 13.78 -12.47
CA TYR A 416 5.73 15.11 -13.09
C TYR A 416 6.65 16.13 -12.41
N MET A 417 6.85 16.05 -11.08
CA MET A 417 7.89 16.85 -10.40
C MET A 417 9.29 16.55 -10.96
N ILE A 418 9.62 15.27 -11.14
CA ILE A 418 10.92 14.85 -11.72
C ILE A 418 11.06 15.35 -13.16
N ARG A 419 10.00 15.23 -13.97
CA ARG A 419 9.97 15.72 -15.36
C ARG A 419 10.17 17.23 -15.45
N ALA A 420 9.51 17.99 -14.57
CA ALA A 420 9.65 19.44 -14.54
C ALA A 420 11.12 19.87 -14.35
N GLU A 421 11.81 19.23 -13.42
CA GLU A 421 13.22 19.52 -13.15
C GLU A 421 14.14 19.01 -14.27
N ALA A 422 13.86 17.85 -14.86
CA ALA A 422 14.62 17.33 -15.99
C ALA A 422 14.50 18.23 -17.24
N PHE A 423 13.30 18.72 -17.58
CA PHE A 423 13.11 19.70 -18.66
C PHE A 423 13.81 21.02 -18.35
N GLY A 424 13.80 21.46 -17.09
CA GLY A 424 14.54 22.63 -16.64
C GLY A 424 16.05 22.51 -16.88
N GLN A 425 16.63 21.35 -16.58
CA GLN A 425 18.06 21.05 -16.87
C GLN A 425 18.38 21.08 -18.37
N GLN A 426 17.41 20.82 -19.24
CA GLN A 426 17.56 20.89 -20.71
C GLN A 426 17.30 22.29 -21.28
N GLY A 427 16.98 23.27 -20.44
CA GLY A 427 16.58 24.61 -20.88
C GLY A 427 15.16 24.70 -21.46
N ASN A 428 14.37 23.61 -21.40
CA ASN A 428 13.01 23.60 -21.91
C ASN A 428 12.00 24.13 -20.88
N GLN A 429 11.96 25.45 -20.71
CA GLN A 429 11.16 26.11 -19.68
C GLN A 429 9.64 25.92 -19.89
N GLY A 430 9.18 25.83 -21.14
CA GLY A 430 7.77 25.61 -21.45
C GLY A 430 7.29 24.24 -20.96
N GLN A 431 8.02 23.17 -21.29
CA GLN A 431 7.70 21.82 -20.80
C GLN A 431 7.88 21.68 -19.29
N ALA A 432 8.87 22.36 -18.71
CA ALA A 432 9.07 22.40 -17.26
C ALA A 432 7.87 23.04 -16.54
N ALA A 433 7.38 24.17 -17.04
CA ALA A 433 6.21 24.84 -16.48
C ALA A 433 4.95 23.97 -16.58
N GLN A 434 4.71 23.35 -17.74
CA GLN A 434 3.57 22.44 -17.93
C GLN A 434 3.64 21.26 -16.95
N ALA A 435 4.79 20.60 -16.82
CA ALA A 435 4.95 19.48 -15.91
C ALA A 435 4.72 19.86 -14.43
N ARG A 436 5.02 21.10 -14.01
CA ARG A 436 4.67 21.58 -12.66
C ARG A 436 3.16 21.68 -12.46
N VAL A 437 2.44 22.17 -13.46
CA VAL A 437 0.96 22.22 -13.44
C VAL A 437 0.40 20.80 -13.37
N ASP A 438 0.88 19.90 -14.22
CA ASP A 438 0.45 18.51 -14.23
C ASP A 438 0.69 17.83 -12.87
N SER A 439 1.87 18.04 -12.26
CA SER A 439 2.17 17.57 -10.90
C SER A 439 1.14 18.04 -9.87
N GLN A 440 0.77 19.31 -9.91
CA GLN A 440 -0.18 19.91 -8.95
C GLN A 440 -1.60 19.35 -9.12
N ASN A 441 -2.02 19.03 -10.34
CA ASN A 441 -3.34 18.44 -10.62
C ASN A 441 -3.55 17.12 -9.86
N TRP A 442 -2.49 16.31 -9.69
CA TRP A 442 -2.54 15.05 -8.94
C TRP A 442 -2.23 15.20 -7.46
N ALA A 443 -1.42 16.21 -7.10
CA ALA A 443 -0.87 16.37 -5.77
C ALA A 443 -1.92 16.45 -4.65
N ARG A 444 -3.03 17.15 -4.89
CA ARG A 444 -4.09 17.31 -3.88
C ARG A 444 -4.77 15.99 -3.52
N TYR A 445 -5.04 15.16 -4.53
CA TYR A 445 -5.61 13.84 -4.30
C TYR A 445 -4.58 12.88 -3.71
N GLY A 446 -3.35 12.88 -4.25
CA GLY A 446 -2.28 11.96 -3.83
C GLY A 446 -1.73 12.23 -2.43
N PHE A 447 -1.52 13.50 -2.06
CA PHE A 447 -0.88 13.88 -0.80
C PHE A 447 -1.84 14.49 0.23
N GLY A 448 -3.05 14.87 -0.17
CA GLY A 448 -4.06 15.48 0.72
C GLY A 448 -3.73 16.88 1.23
N SER A 449 -2.54 17.42 0.94
CA SER A 449 -2.09 18.74 1.39
C SER A 449 -1.18 19.41 0.37
N ASP A 450 -1.49 20.68 0.05
CA ASP A 450 -0.64 21.54 -0.78
C ASP A 450 0.75 21.74 -0.14
N THR A 451 0.85 21.74 1.19
CA THR A 451 2.15 21.89 1.88
C THR A 451 3.04 20.66 1.71
N VAL A 452 2.46 19.47 1.76
CA VAL A 452 3.19 18.20 1.52
C VAL A 452 3.65 18.13 0.08
N ALA A 453 2.77 18.51 -0.86
CA ALA A 453 3.10 18.59 -2.28
C ALA A 453 4.27 19.54 -2.56
N GLN A 454 4.26 20.74 -1.96
CA GLN A 454 5.32 21.72 -2.10
C GLN A 454 6.64 21.23 -1.50
N SER A 455 6.61 20.60 -0.32
CA SER A 455 7.79 19.99 0.30
C SER A 455 8.41 18.95 -0.63
N ARG A 456 7.58 18.08 -1.23
CA ARG A 456 8.04 17.03 -2.15
C ARG A 456 8.66 17.62 -3.41
N ALA A 457 8.03 18.64 -4.00
CA ALA A 457 8.59 19.35 -5.15
C ALA A 457 9.94 20.00 -4.82
N ALA A 458 10.08 20.58 -3.63
CA ALA A 458 11.33 21.18 -3.17
C ALA A 458 12.45 20.15 -2.99
N GLU A 459 12.15 18.95 -2.48
CA GLU A 459 13.09 17.83 -2.40
C GLU A 459 13.60 17.42 -3.79
N VAL A 460 12.71 17.23 -4.76
CA VAL A 460 13.08 16.88 -6.14
C VAL A 460 13.94 17.97 -6.78
N ALA A 461 13.56 19.24 -6.60
CA ALA A 461 14.34 20.37 -7.11
C ALA A 461 15.73 20.46 -6.44
N ALA A 462 15.86 20.11 -5.16
CA ALA A 462 17.16 20.06 -4.48
C ALA A 462 18.09 19.00 -5.09
N LEU A 463 17.55 17.83 -5.42
CA LEU A 463 18.30 16.77 -6.13
C LEU A 463 18.77 17.25 -7.50
N ALA A 464 17.90 17.89 -8.27
CA ALA A 464 18.24 18.42 -9.59
C ALA A 464 19.39 19.45 -9.54
N ARG A 465 19.35 20.37 -8.57
CA ARG A 465 20.41 21.38 -8.36
C ARG A 465 21.75 20.77 -7.95
N ALA A 466 21.74 19.63 -7.26
CA ALA A 466 22.97 18.93 -6.92
C ALA A 466 23.63 18.32 -8.18
N GLY A 467 22.83 17.82 -9.13
CA GLY A 467 23.30 17.28 -10.40
C GLY A 467 23.90 18.34 -11.33
N SER A 468 23.21 19.47 -11.52
CA SER A 468 23.70 20.54 -12.41
C SER A 468 25.04 21.13 -11.97
N ARG A 469 25.32 21.17 -10.66
CA ARG A 469 26.60 21.65 -10.10
C ARG A 469 27.78 20.72 -10.31
N ARG A 470 27.58 19.49 -10.78
CA ARG A 470 28.67 18.53 -11.08
C ARG A 470 29.05 18.52 -12.57
N LEU A 471 28.22 19.12 -13.42
CA LEU A 471 28.43 19.21 -14.87
C LEU A 471 29.11 20.53 -15.28
N ASN A 472 28.95 21.56 -14.45
CA ASN A 472 29.71 22.81 -14.50
C ASN A 472 30.92 22.69 -13.58
#